data_AF-A0A537PAL0-F1
#
_entry.id   AF-A0A537PAL0-F1
#
_cell.length_a   1.000
_cell.length_b   1.000
_cell.length_c   1.000
_cell.angle_alpha   90.00
_cell.angle_beta   90.00
_cell.angle_gamma   90.00
#
_symmetry.space_group_name_H-M   'P 1'
#
loop_
_entity.id
_entity.type
_entity.pdbx_description
1 polymer ?
#
loop_
_entity_poly.entity_id
_entity_poly.type
_entity_poly.pdbx_seq_one_letter_code
_entity_poly.pdbx_strand_id
1 'polypeptide(L)'
;MVEDQTTHSMGPHTDHPRKAVTLLFYLPGDESQIHLGTSIYRPKGPAFVCSGMAHHGHEKFDRAVTFPFVPNALVMFAKSDISFHGVEPINDVNCRRWLLMLNVNVRDPTGPVH
;
A
#
# COMPACT_ATOMS: atom_id res chain seq x y z
N MET A 1 4.78 7.79 11.12
CA MET A 1 3.33 7.94 11.00
C MET A 1 3.04 8.56 9.64
N VAL A 2 1.96 8.15 8.98
CA VAL A 2 1.56 8.60 7.65
C VAL A 2 0.16 9.21 7.78
N GLU A 3 -0.06 10.32 7.07
CA GLU A 3 -1.35 11.02 6.96
C GLU A 3 -1.67 11.20 5.48
N ASP A 4 -2.70 10.51 5.01
CA ASP A 4 -3.24 10.73 3.67
C ASP A 4 -4.46 11.67 3.78
N GLN A 5 -4.48 12.71 2.95
CA GLN A 5 -5.55 13.72 2.95
C GLN A 5 -6.47 13.55 1.74
N THR A 6 -7.57 14.29 1.69
CA THR A 6 -8.42 14.40 0.50
C THR A 6 -7.57 14.58 -0.76
N THR A 7 -7.94 13.89 -1.84
CA THR A 7 -7.23 13.78 -3.14
C THR A 7 -5.94 12.96 -3.14
N HIS A 8 -5.47 12.48 -1.99
CA HIS A 8 -4.38 11.52 -1.96
C HIS A 8 -4.78 10.25 -2.74
N SER A 9 -3.83 9.74 -3.50
CA SER A 9 -3.92 8.44 -4.15
C SER A 9 -2.53 7.85 -4.30
N MET A 10 -2.44 6.53 -4.33
CA MET A 10 -1.20 5.83 -4.60
C MET A 10 -1.50 4.68 -5.55
N GLY A 11 -1.06 4.82 -6.79
CA GLY A 11 -1.27 3.83 -7.83
C GLY A 11 -0.66 2.46 -7.50
N PRO A 12 -1.10 1.38 -8.18
CA PRO A 12 -0.54 0.04 -7.98
C PRO A 12 0.99 0.02 -8.09
N HIS A 13 1.67 -0.56 -7.10
CA HIS A 13 3.13 -0.72 -7.04
C HIS A 13 3.54 -1.93 -6.19
N THR A 14 4.80 -2.37 -6.30
CA THR A 14 5.37 -3.55 -5.62
C THR A 14 6.46 -3.21 -4.61
N ASP A 15 6.44 -1.97 -4.08
CA ASP A 15 7.41 -1.45 -3.12
C ASP A 15 8.88 -1.34 -3.61
N HIS A 16 9.76 -0.78 -2.77
CA HIS A 16 11.19 -0.72 -3.05
C HIS A 16 11.82 -2.13 -3.02
N PRO A 17 12.76 -2.50 -3.91
CA PRO A 17 13.36 -3.84 -3.97
C PRO A 17 13.99 -4.36 -2.66
N ARG A 18 14.47 -3.44 -1.81
CA ARG A 18 15.00 -3.74 -0.46
C ARG A 18 13.94 -4.10 0.58
N LYS A 19 12.65 -3.89 0.34
CA LYS A 19 11.62 -4.29 1.31
C LYS A 19 11.44 -5.81 1.26
N ALA A 20 11.36 -6.44 2.42
CA ALA A 20 10.95 -7.82 2.60
C ALA A 20 9.45 -7.89 2.94
N VAL A 21 9.01 -7.04 3.87
CA VAL A 21 7.62 -7.01 4.38
C VAL A 21 7.20 -5.57 4.63
N THR A 22 5.98 -5.22 4.23
CA THR A 22 5.33 -3.96 4.58
C THR A 22 4.18 -4.24 5.55
N LEU A 23 4.08 -3.43 6.60
CA LEU A 23 3.07 -3.49 7.65
C LEU A 23 2.37 -2.13 7.73
N LEU A 24 1.04 -2.14 7.65
CA LEU A 24 0.18 -0.96 7.70
C LEU A 24 -0.78 -1.14 8.87
N PHE A 25 -0.54 -0.43 9.96
CA PHE A 25 -1.40 -0.42 11.14
C PHE A 25 -2.38 0.75 11.04
N TYR A 26 -3.67 0.45 10.94
CA TYR A 26 -4.74 1.41 10.72
C TYR A 26 -5.16 2.10 12.02
N LEU A 27 -5.30 3.42 11.96
CA LEU A 27 -5.63 4.27 13.10
C LEU A 27 -6.85 5.19 12.85
N PRO A 28 -7.97 4.73 12.25
CA PRO A 28 -9.18 5.54 12.28
C PRO A 28 -9.73 5.61 13.72
N GLY A 29 -10.48 6.68 14.01
CA GLY A 29 -11.16 6.83 15.30
C GLY A 29 -12.38 5.91 15.46
N ASP A 30 -13.01 5.53 14.35
CA ASP A 30 -14.21 4.69 14.26
C ASP A 30 -14.29 4.03 12.86
N GLU A 31 -15.45 3.50 12.48
CA GLU A 31 -15.65 2.84 11.18
C GLU A 31 -16.16 3.79 10.07
N SER A 32 -16.22 5.11 10.31
CA SER A 32 -16.71 6.08 9.31
C SER A 32 -15.86 6.13 8.03
N GLN A 33 -14.61 5.66 8.10
CA GLN A 33 -13.63 5.64 7.01
C GLN A 33 -13.38 4.23 6.46
N ILE A 34 -14.25 3.25 6.71
CA ILE A 34 -14.03 1.83 6.42
C ILE A 34 -13.63 1.53 4.96
N HIS A 35 -14.08 2.34 4.00
CA HIS A 35 -13.78 2.18 2.57
C HIS A 35 -12.38 2.67 2.16
N LEU A 36 -11.66 3.39 3.03
CA LEU A 36 -10.39 4.05 2.72
C LEU A 36 -9.16 3.16 2.97
N GLY A 37 -9.31 1.84 2.95
CA GLY A 37 -8.19 0.94 3.23
C GLY A 37 -7.26 0.71 2.04
N THR A 38 -6.33 -0.22 2.25
CA THR A 38 -5.33 -0.58 1.25
C THR A 38 -5.93 -1.57 0.26
N SER A 39 -5.73 -1.30 -1.02
CA SER A 39 -6.19 -2.16 -2.11
C SER A 39 -5.07 -3.05 -2.61
N ILE A 40 -5.40 -4.30 -2.93
CA ILE A 40 -4.57 -5.24 -3.68
C ILE A 40 -5.08 -5.28 -5.11
N TYR A 41 -4.14 -5.30 -6.06
CA TYR A 41 -4.44 -5.22 -7.49
C TYR A 41 -3.92 -6.44 -8.23
N ARG A 42 -4.61 -6.81 -9.31
CA ARG A 42 -4.14 -7.75 -10.32
C ARG A 42 -3.89 -6.99 -11.61
N PRO A 43 -2.71 -7.12 -12.25
CA PRO A 43 -2.51 -6.50 -13.55
C PRO A 43 -3.43 -7.14 -14.59
N LYS A 44 -4.04 -6.33 -15.46
CA LYS A 44 -4.86 -6.84 -16.58
C LYS A 44 -4.04 -7.66 -17.57
N GLY A 45 -2.76 -7.33 -17.72
CA GLY A 45 -1.78 -8.19 -18.39
C GLY A 45 -1.19 -9.19 -17.39
N PRO A 46 -1.55 -10.48 -17.42
CA PRO A 46 -1.17 -11.43 -16.37
C PRO A 46 0.34 -11.72 -16.29
N ALA A 47 1.09 -11.41 -17.34
CA ALA A 47 2.56 -11.52 -17.37
C ALA A 47 3.27 -10.27 -16.82
N PHE A 48 2.53 -9.22 -16.44
CA PHE A 48 3.12 -7.99 -15.95
C PHE A 48 3.65 -8.17 -14.53
N VAL A 49 4.94 -7.85 -14.36
CA VAL A 49 5.65 -7.86 -13.08
C VAL A 49 6.40 -6.55 -12.91
N CYS A 50 6.67 -6.15 -11.67
CA CYS A 50 7.44 -4.95 -11.36
C CYS A 50 8.44 -5.25 -10.23
N SER A 51 9.73 -5.09 -10.48
CA SER A 51 10.76 -5.32 -9.45
C SER A 51 10.71 -4.29 -8.31
N GLY A 52 10.02 -3.17 -8.53
CA GLY A 52 9.79 -2.11 -7.56
C GLY A 52 9.94 -0.70 -8.16
N MET A 53 9.94 0.32 -7.29
CA MET A 53 10.17 1.76 -7.58
C MET A 53 9.13 2.50 -8.41
N ALA A 54 8.42 1.83 -9.32
CA ALA A 54 7.42 2.46 -10.18
C ALA A 54 6.03 2.44 -9.54
N HIS A 55 5.30 3.55 -9.67
CA HIS A 55 3.86 3.60 -9.47
C HIS A 55 3.17 3.54 -10.83
N HIS A 56 2.12 2.74 -10.94
CA HIS A 56 1.37 2.57 -12.17
C HIS A 56 -0.02 3.20 -12.06
N GLY A 57 -0.64 3.50 -13.21
CA GLY A 57 -2.03 3.96 -13.23
C GLY A 57 -3.01 2.83 -12.94
N HIS A 58 -4.06 3.11 -12.17
CA HIS A 58 -5.10 2.15 -11.77
C HIS A 58 -5.80 1.52 -12.98
N GLU A 59 -5.88 2.22 -14.12
CA GLU A 59 -6.55 1.74 -15.35
C GLU A 59 -5.95 0.45 -15.92
N LYS A 60 -4.69 0.15 -15.59
CA LYS A 60 -3.96 -1.05 -16.04
C LYS A 60 -4.23 -2.27 -15.17
N PHE A 61 -5.01 -2.12 -14.09
CA PHE A 61 -5.20 -3.13 -13.07
C PHE A 61 -6.68 -3.35 -12.77
N ASP A 62 -6.99 -4.55 -12.28
CA ASP A 62 -8.25 -4.86 -11.63
C ASP A 62 -8.03 -4.83 -10.12
N ARG A 63 -8.89 -4.08 -9.42
CA ARG A 63 -8.88 -4.03 -7.95
C ARG A 63 -9.44 -5.34 -7.40
N ALA A 64 -8.58 -6.17 -6.82
CA ALA A 64 -8.94 -7.49 -6.34
C ALA A 64 -9.69 -7.44 -5.01
N VAL A 65 -9.18 -6.65 -4.06
CA VAL A 65 -9.76 -6.46 -2.73
C VAL A 65 -9.28 -5.15 -2.15
N THR A 66 -10.11 -4.51 -1.34
CA THR A 66 -9.71 -3.42 -0.44
C THR A 66 -9.95 -3.90 0.98
N PHE A 67 -8.89 -3.92 1.80
CA PHE A 67 -9.03 -4.27 3.21
C PHE A 67 -9.78 -3.15 3.94
N PRO A 68 -10.69 -3.44 4.88
CA PRO A 68 -11.43 -2.40 5.57
C PRO A 68 -10.51 -1.57 6.49
N PHE A 69 -10.63 -0.24 6.43
CA PHE A 69 -9.88 0.67 7.28
C PHE A 69 -10.61 0.89 8.60
N VAL A 70 -10.39 -0.01 9.55
CA VAL A 70 -11.05 -0.04 10.87
C VAL A 70 -10.05 0.09 12.02
N PRO A 71 -10.48 0.51 13.23
CA PRO A 71 -9.58 0.70 14.36
C PRO A 71 -8.83 -0.58 14.73
N ASN A 72 -7.55 -0.45 15.11
CA ASN A 72 -6.70 -1.53 15.60
C ASN A 72 -6.50 -2.70 14.62
N ALA A 73 -6.64 -2.46 13.32
CA ALA A 73 -6.36 -3.45 12.28
C ALA A 73 -4.93 -3.33 11.72
N LEU A 74 -4.34 -4.48 11.38
CA LEU A 74 -3.05 -4.58 10.72
C LEU A 74 -3.21 -5.25 9.36
N VAL A 75 -2.74 -4.59 8.30
CA VAL A 75 -2.54 -5.20 6.99
C VAL A 75 -1.04 -5.43 6.80
N MET A 76 -0.65 -6.64 6.45
CA MET A 76 0.75 -7.02 6.24
C MET A 76 0.87 -7.90 5.01
N PHE A 77 1.90 -7.68 4.22
CA PHE A 77 2.21 -8.52 3.06
C PHE A 77 3.72 -8.54 2.79
N ALA A 78 4.17 -9.67 2.25
CA ALA A 78 5.54 -9.82 1.77
C ALA A 78 5.70 -9.13 0.41
N LYS A 79 6.84 -8.48 0.20
CA LYS A 79 7.21 -7.90 -1.10
C LYS A 79 7.49 -9.02 -2.09
N SER A 80 6.93 -8.89 -3.29
CA SER A 80 7.31 -9.68 -4.47
C SER A 80 7.09 -8.84 -5.73
N ASP A 81 7.52 -9.33 -6.89
CA ASP A 81 7.35 -8.59 -8.14
C ASP A 81 5.90 -8.58 -8.66
N ILE A 82 4.99 -9.23 -7.92
CA ILE A 82 3.55 -9.31 -8.18
C ILE A 82 2.70 -8.80 -7.01
N SER A 83 3.30 -8.30 -5.92
CA SER A 83 2.57 -7.80 -4.75
C SER A 83 2.04 -6.38 -4.99
N PHE A 84 1.25 -6.20 -6.06
CA PHE A 84 0.68 -4.91 -6.42
C PHE A 84 -0.36 -4.45 -5.41
N HIS A 85 -0.10 -3.29 -4.80
CA HIS A 85 -0.97 -2.67 -3.82
C HIS A 85 -0.97 -1.15 -3.97
N GLY A 86 -1.89 -0.48 -3.28
CA GLY A 86 -2.01 0.97 -3.36
C GLY A 86 -3.24 1.50 -2.62
N VAL A 87 -3.56 2.75 -2.88
CA VAL A 87 -4.66 3.49 -2.27
C VAL A 87 -5.46 4.14 -3.40
N GLU A 88 -6.77 3.87 -3.41
CA GLU A 88 -7.69 4.52 -4.33
C GLU A 88 -7.81 6.02 -4.02
N PRO A 89 -8.14 6.87 -5.00
CA PRO A 89 -8.32 8.29 -4.74
C PRO A 89 -9.30 8.58 -3.60
N ILE A 90 -8.84 9.31 -2.59
CA ILE A 90 -9.67 9.73 -1.46
C ILE A 90 -10.54 10.91 -1.92
N ASN A 91 -11.82 10.66 -2.15
CA ASN A 91 -12.78 11.66 -2.59
C ASN A 91 -13.60 12.26 -1.43
N ASP A 92 -13.46 11.71 -0.22
CA ASP A 92 -14.12 12.17 0.99
C ASP A 92 -13.68 13.59 1.35
N VAL A 93 -14.64 14.49 1.56
CA VAL A 93 -14.38 15.89 1.89
C VAL A 93 -13.70 16.00 3.25
N ASN A 94 -12.63 16.80 3.34
CA ASN A 94 -11.84 17.02 4.57
C ASN A 94 -11.37 15.73 5.27
N CYS A 95 -11.07 14.69 4.49
CA CYS A 95 -10.63 13.42 5.02
C CYS A 95 -9.17 13.48 5.50
N ARG A 96 -8.92 12.79 6.62
CA ARG A 96 -7.58 12.52 7.16
C ARG A 96 -7.51 11.05 7.52
N ARG A 97 -6.68 10.29 6.81
CA ARG A 97 -6.49 8.85 7.00
C ARG A 97 -5.13 8.61 7.64
N TRP A 98 -5.13 8.16 8.89
CA TRP A 98 -3.93 7.98 9.69
C TRP A 98 -3.51 6.53 9.79
N LEU A 99 -2.22 6.26 9.55
CA LEU A 99 -1.66 4.92 9.73
C LEU A 99 -0.20 4.95 10.18
N LEU A 100 0.23 3.85 10.80
CA LEU A 100 1.65 3.55 10.97
C LEU A 100 2.09 2.62 9.85
N MET A 101 3.12 3.03 9.12
CA MET A 101 3.81 2.18 8.15
C MET A 101 5.12 1.72 8.75
N LEU A 102 5.29 0.39 8.87
CA LEU A 102 6.55 -0.23 9.25
C LEU A 102 7.03 -1.10 8.09
N ASN A 103 8.33 -1.03 7.80
CA ASN A 103 8.93 -1.80 6.73
C ASN A 103 10.06 -2.65 7.32
N VAL A 104 10.04 -3.95 7.03
CA VAL A 104 11.19 -4.83 7.25
C VAL A 104 11.96 -4.85 5.94
N ASN A 105 13.23 -4.43 5.97
CA ASN A 105 14.09 -4.44 4.80
C ASN A 105 15.05 -5.63 4.85
N VAL A 106 15.34 -6.23 3.68
CA VAL A 106 16.49 -7.11 3.57
C VAL A 106 17.77 -6.30 3.79
N ARG A 107 18.70 -6.87 4.53
CA ARG A 107 20.05 -6.31 4.64
C ARG A 107 20.69 -6.34 3.26
N ASP A 108 21.28 -5.23 2.85
CA ASP A 108 22.14 -5.22 1.66
C ASP A 108 23.42 -6.00 2.01
N PRO A 109 23.68 -7.17 1.41
CA PRO A 109 24.90 -7.92 1.69
C PRO A 109 26.16 -7.20 1.18
N THR A 110 26.02 -6.16 0.36
CA THR A 110 27.10 -5.33 -0.17
C THR A 110 27.20 -3.94 0.48
N GLY A 111 26.28 -3.60 1.39
CA GLY A 111 26.27 -2.32 2.11
C GLY A 111 27.26 -2.30 3.29
N PRO A 112 27.76 -1.12 3.69
CA PRO A 112 28.65 -1.01 4.85
C PRO A 112 27.93 -1.53 6.12
N VAL A 113 28.67 -2.28 6.94
CA VAL A 113 28.23 -2.72 8.26
C VAL A 113 28.32 -1.50 9.18
N HIS A 114 27.17 -0.92 9.54
CA HIS A 114 27.07 0.09 10.60
C HIS A 114 26.76 -0.59 11.92
#